data_AF-A0A972YJD5-F1
#
_entry.id   AF-A0A972YJD5-F1
#
_cell.length_a   1.000
_cell.length_b   1.000
_cell.length_c   1.000
_cell.angle_alpha   90.00
_cell.angle_beta   90.00
_cell.angle_gamma   90.00
#
_symmetry.space_group_name_H-M   'P 1'
#
loop_
_entity.id
_entity.type
_entity.pdbx_description
1 polymer ?
#
loop_
_entity_poly.entity_id
_entity_poly.type
_entity_poly.pdbx_seq_one_letter_code
_entity_poly.pdbx_strand_id
1 'polypeptide(L)'
;MLFARKLSWTFLVLQLTTSSFLLAQGAEKPTEVTKKVVTQTEEELAEEVEPFDVRDKYRRSSPASSYRNYYAKALAGSYKEASNYLYLDGLPPHLRSKYSDEEWAKYLLVMLNFFFAHQPPLDGTAEGKLQDGLPSSLEWIADVWLEGEPVELTMRRIWTRDRTQVWLFDAEMLAMLPALYEEYGYSDLQWHYIALFPETRLFGIELWLWVLLVALAVVGFFLSWAVTRALLKLNRLRDPQYHQAIEKILRGPVLFLIAMYVIRFGMTEVTVTASIRNMMEVGALTTLFWAWLISRCFTLAYIFQERRLVRQGNQVGAVLMRPALTMVRVIWYASAVVYIAKRMFAA
;
A
#
# COMPACT_ATOMS: atom_id res chain seq x y z
N MET A 1 24.76 27.21 27.94
CA MET A 1 23.70 26.64 28.81
C MET A 1 22.26 26.96 28.34
N LEU A 2 21.99 27.01 27.03
CA LEU A 2 20.63 27.29 26.50
C LEU A 2 20.15 26.33 25.39
N PHE A 3 20.95 25.33 25.01
CA PHE A 3 20.59 24.40 23.91
C PHE A 3 20.11 23.02 24.39
N ALA A 4 20.28 22.68 25.67
CA ALA A 4 19.87 21.38 26.24
C ALA A 4 18.43 21.36 26.77
N ARG A 5 17.71 22.48 26.75
CA ARG A 5 16.34 22.59 27.31
C ARG A 5 15.21 22.56 26.28
N LYS A 6 15.52 22.62 24.98
CA LYS A 6 14.50 22.55 23.90
C LYS A 6 14.25 21.15 23.36
N LEU A 7 15.13 20.18 23.62
CA LEU A 7 14.99 18.82 23.11
C LEU A 7 14.15 17.89 24.01
N SER A 8 13.85 18.31 25.25
CA SER A 8 13.01 17.54 26.18
C SER A 8 11.52 17.94 26.12
N TRP A 9 11.17 19.02 25.43
CA TRP A 9 9.77 19.48 25.28
C TRP A 9 9.08 18.88 24.05
N THR A 10 9.82 18.52 23.00
CA THR A 10 9.24 17.89 21.80
C THR A 10 8.83 16.43 22.02
N PHE A 11 9.39 15.75 23.03
CA PHE A 11 9.01 14.38 23.39
C PHE A 11 7.87 14.28 24.40
N LEU A 12 7.47 15.39 25.05
CA LEU A 12 6.47 15.39 26.12
C LEU A 12 5.13 16.04 25.71
N VAL A 13 5.06 16.65 24.52
CA VAL A 13 3.85 17.31 24.00
C VAL A 13 3.05 16.42 23.03
N LEU A 14 3.54 15.23 22.65
CA LEU A 14 2.82 14.31 21.75
C LEU A 14 2.11 13.13 22.46
N GLN A 15 1.73 13.30 23.74
CA GLN A 15 1.04 12.28 24.54
C GLN A 15 -0.26 12.78 25.21
N LEU A 16 -0.70 14.03 24.95
CA LEU A 16 -1.84 14.62 25.66
C LEU A 16 -2.77 15.42 24.74
N THR A 17 -3.27 14.78 23.69
CA THR A 17 -4.58 15.08 23.08
C THR A 17 -5.02 13.79 22.40
N THR A 18 -5.84 12.95 23.02
CA THR A 18 -7.29 13.04 22.90
C THR A 18 -7.89 11.92 23.77
N SER A 19 -8.13 12.23 25.04
CA SER A 19 -9.10 11.49 25.85
C SER A 19 -10.41 12.23 25.72
N SER A 20 -11.36 11.63 25.01
CA SER A 20 -12.81 11.71 25.19
C SER A 20 -13.43 11.31 23.87
N PHE A 21 -13.90 10.07 23.75
CA PHE A 21 -15.24 9.79 23.26
C PHE A 21 -15.55 8.31 23.51
N LEU A 22 -16.64 8.12 24.27
CA LEU A 22 -17.51 6.95 24.38
C LEU A 22 -17.04 5.69 25.11
N LEU A 23 -17.49 5.65 26.37
CA LEU A 23 -18.01 4.48 27.05
C LEU A 23 -19.05 3.72 26.20
N ALA A 24 -18.98 2.39 26.36
CA ALA A 24 -20.04 1.40 26.19
C ALA A 24 -20.44 1.02 24.75
N GLN A 25 -19.87 -0.08 24.27
CA GLN A 25 -20.69 -1.23 23.89
C GLN A 25 -19.91 -2.53 24.10
N GLY A 26 -20.63 -3.52 24.62
CA GLY A 26 -20.09 -4.72 25.23
C GLY A 26 -19.43 -5.68 24.24
N ALA A 27 -18.54 -6.49 24.80
CA ALA A 27 -18.01 -7.66 24.14
C ALA A 27 -19.14 -8.65 23.83
N GLU A 28 -19.18 -9.16 22.61
CA GLU A 28 -19.76 -10.46 22.34
C GLU A 28 -18.84 -11.25 21.39
N LYS A 29 -18.53 -12.48 21.80
CA LYS A 29 -17.72 -13.44 21.05
C LYS A 29 -18.57 -14.05 19.91
N PRO A 30 -17.94 -14.52 18.82
CA PRO A 30 -18.65 -14.92 17.61
C PRO A 30 -19.38 -16.26 17.83
N THR A 31 -20.67 -16.29 17.54
CA THR A 31 -21.48 -17.52 17.54
C THR A 31 -22.07 -17.70 16.14
N GLU A 32 -21.99 -18.93 15.61
CA GLU A 32 -22.59 -19.63 14.44
C GLU A 32 -23.40 -18.92 13.33
N VAL A 33 -23.83 -17.67 13.51
CA VAL A 33 -24.51 -16.82 12.52
C VAL A 33 -23.62 -16.58 11.29
N THR A 34 -22.31 -16.46 11.46
CA THR A 34 -21.38 -16.19 10.34
C THR A 34 -21.33 -17.30 9.30
N LYS A 35 -21.69 -18.55 9.66
CA LYS A 35 -21.71 -19.65 8.70
C LYS A 35 -23.03 -19.76 7.92
N LYS A 36 -24.15 -19.30 8.52
CA LYS A 36 -25.45 -19.23 7.83
C LYS A 36 -25.57 -17.98 6.95
N VAL A 37 -24.99 -16.86 7.35
CA VAL A 37 -25.00 -15.63 6.55
C VAL A 37 -24.25 -15.84 5.23
N VAL A 38 -23.14 -16.58 5.18
CA VAL A 38 -22.43 -16.83 3.91
C VAL A 38 -23.24 -17.71 2.96
N THR A 39 -23.93 -18.75 3.46
CA THR A 39 -24.71 -19.65 2.59
C THR A 39 -26.05 -19.03 2.15
N GLN A 40 -26.70 -18.23 3.01
CA GLN A 40 -27.91 -17.50 2.61
C GLN A 40 -27.58 -16.32 1.68
N THR A 41 -26.43 -15.66 1.83
CA THR A 41 -26.02 -14.58 0.92
C THR A 41 -25.73 -15.12 -0.49
N GLU A 42 -25.24 -16.36 -0.65
CA GLU A 42 -25.01 -16.97 -1.98
C GLU A 42 -26.30 -17.39 -2.70
N GLU A 43 -27.31 -17.89 -1.98
CA GLU A 43 -28.63 -18.23 -2.55
C GLU A 43 -29.52 -17.00 -2.78
N GLU A 44 -29.45 -15.99 -1.90
CA GLU A 44 -30.22 -14.74 -2.04
C GLU A 44 -29.59 -13.79 -3.09
N LEU A 45 -28.27 -13.87 -3.35
CA LEU A 45 -27.62 -13.25 -4.52
C LEU A 45 -27.95 -13.95 -5.85
N ALA A 46 -28.52 -15.16 -5.81
CA ALA A 46 -28.86 -15.91 -7.01
C ALA A 46 -30.32 -15.73 -7.46
N GLU A 47 -31.21 -15.19 -6.61
CA GLU A 47 -32.67 -15.24 -6.87
C GLU A 47 -33.38 -13.89 -7.04
N GLU A 48 -32.68 -12.75 -7.05
CA GLU A 48 -33.30 -11.47 -7.41
C GLU A 48 -32.41 -10.63 -8.36
N VAL A 49 -32.25 -11.11 -9.60
CA VAL A 49 -31.73 -10.30 -10.72
C VAL A 49 -32.68 -10.41 -11.90
N GLU A 50 -33.65 -9.50 -11.97
CA GLU A 50 -34.49 -9.21 -13.14
C GLU A 50 -33.61 -8.94 -14.40
N PRO A 51 -34.11 -9.20 -15.61
CA PRO A 51 -33.37 -9.90 -16.66
C PRO A 51 -32.16 -9.12 -17.18
N PHE A 52 -30.97 -9.73 -17.00
CA PHE A 52 -29.76 -9.46 -17.77
C PHE A 52 -30.10 -9.32 -19.26
N ASP A 53 -29.77 -8.17 -19.87
CA ASP A 53 -29.87 -8.05 -21.33
C ASP A 53 -28.84 -8.99 -21.99
N VAL A 54 -29.32 -10.18 -22.39
CA VAL A 54 -28.56 -11.26 -23.03
C VAL A 54 -27.93 -10.81 -24.37
N ARG A 55 -28.26 -9.61 -24.87
CA ARG A 55 -27.83 -9.11 -26.18
C ARG A 55 -26.43 -8.51 -26.19
N ASP A 56 -25.91 -8.00 -25.07
CA ASP A 56 -24.55 -7.45 -25.05
C ASP A 56 -23.50 -8.53 -24.75
N LYS A 57 -22.76 -8.94 -25.79
CA LYS A 57 -21.65 -9.92 -25.70
C LYS A 57 -20.62 -9.56 -24.62
N TYR A 58 -20.42 -8.26 -24.35
CA TYR A 58 -19.44 -7.76 -23.39
C TYR A 58 -19.99 -7.57 -21.97
N ARG A 59 -21.29 -7.84 -21.73
CA ARG A 59 -21.93 -7.78 -20.42
C ARG A 59 -21.72 -6.43 -19.71
N ARG A 60 -22.03 -5.33 -20.41
CA ARG A 60 -21.88 -3.93 -19.94
C ARG A 60 -23.21 -3.33 -19.51
N SER A 61 -24.10 -4.14 -18.94
CA SER A 61 -25.48 -3.73 -18.62
C SER A 61 -25.60 -2.80 -17.42
N SER A 62 -24.62 -2.82 -16.50
CA SER A 62 -24.54 -1.93 -15.33
C SER A 62 -23.13 -1.35 -15.16
N PRO A 63 -22.95 -0.25 -14.41
CA PRO A 63 -21.63 0.30 -14.15
C PRO A 63 -20.69 -0.71 -13.50
N ALA A 64 -21.14 -1.40 -12.44
CA ALA A 64 -20.34 -2.42 -11.75
C ALA A 64 -19.96 -3.60 -12.67
N SER A 65 -20.90 -4.09 -13.50
CA SER A 65 -20.61 -5.20 -14.42
C SER A 65 -19.62 -4.79 -15.51
N SER A 66 -19.80 -3.61 -16.10
CA SER A 66 -18.90 -3.08 -17.12
C SER A 66 -17.48 -2.87 -16.58
N TYR A 67 -17.34 -2.21 -15.42
CA TYR A 67 -16.04 -2.03 -14.76
C TYR A 67 -15.35 -3.37 -14.46
N ARG A 68 -16.07 -4.32 -13.85
CA ARG A 68 -15.51 -5.63 -13.48
C ARG A 68 -15.03 -6.41 -14.68
N ASN A 69 -15.83 -6.44 -15.76
CA ASN A 69 -15.49 -7.16 -16.98
C ASN A 69 -14.33 -6.48 -17.73
N TYR A 70 -14.31 -5.15 -17.83
CA TYR A 70 -13.17 -4.39 -18.32
C TYR A 70 -11.89 -4.75 -17.55
N TYR A 71 -11.94 -4.63 -16.23
CA TYR A 71 -10.78 -4.83 -15.35
C TYR A 71 -10.24 -6.25 -15.47
N ALA A 72 -11.12 -7.27 -15.50
CA ALA A 72 -10.73 -8.66 -15.71
C ALA A 72 -10.04 -8.89 -17.06
N LYS A 73 -10.55 -8.31 -18.15
CA LYS A 73 -9.95 -8.42 -19.50
C LYS A 73 -8.62 -7.71 -19.59
N ALA A 74 -8.52 -6.51 -19.04
CA ALA A 74 -7.29 -5.73 -19.01
C ALA A 74 -6.20 -6.42 -18.15
N LEU A 75 -6.57 -6.99 -17.00
CA LEU A 75 -5.66 -7.78 -16.17
C LEU A 75 -5.13 -9.02 -16.88
N ALA A 76 -5.93 -9.64 -17.75
CA ALA A 76 -5.53 -10.79 -18.56
C ALA A 76 -4.67 -10.41 -19.78
N GLY A 77 -4.29 -9.13 -19.95
CA GLY A 77 -3.56 -8.64 -21.11
C GLY A 77 -4.38 -8.62 -22.41
N SER A 78 -5.69 -8.88 -22.33
CA SER A 78 -6.61 -8.87 -23.49
C SER A 78 -7.07 -7.45 -23.79
N TYR A 79 -6.12 -6.54 -24.05
CA TYR A 79 -6.38 -5.11 -24.21
C TYR A 79 -7.33 -4.79 -25.36
N LYS A 80 -7.30 -5.60 -26.43
CA LYS A 80 -8.24 -5.49 -27.54
C LYS A 80 -9.69 -5.78 -27.15
N GLU A 81 -9.90 -6.70 -26.21
CA GLU A 81 -11.25 -6.94 -25.67
C GLU A 81 -11.63 -5.86 -24.67
N ALA A 82 -10.67 -5.44 -23.85
CA ALA A 82 -10.86 -4.38 -22.85
C ALA A 82 -11.18 -3.02 -23.48
N SER A 83 -10.69 -2.72 -24.69
CA SER A 83 -11.00 -1.46 -25.37
C SER A 83 -12.50 -1.29 -25.69
N ASN A 84 -13.27 -2.38 -25.79
CA ASN A 84 -14.72 -2.33 -26.02
C ASN A 84 -15.51 -1.75 -24.83
N TYR A 85 -14.86 -1.49 -23.69
CA TYR A 85 -15.48 -0.88 -22.52
C TYR A 85 -15.20 0.63 -22.44
N LEU A 86 -14.44 1.18 -23.38
CA LEU A 86 -14.07 2.59 -23.42
C LEU A 86 -14.90 3.31 -24.49
N TYR A 87 -15.42 4.50 -24.17
CA TYR A 87 -16.15 5.32 -25.14
C TYR A 87 -15.19 6.13 -26.03
N LEU A 88 -14.36 5.43 -26.82
CA LEU A 88 -13.34 6.04 -27.68
C LEU A 88 -13.93 6.90 -28.81
N ASP A 89 -15.13 6.57 -29.29
CA ASP A 89 -15.82 7.31 -30.36
C ASP A 89 -16.25 8.72 -29.90
N GLY A 90 -16.36 8.95 -28.60
CA GLY A 90 -16.63 10.27 -28.03
C GLY A 90 -15.40 11.18 -27.95
N LEU A 91 -14.20 10.66 -28.22
CA LEU A 91 -12.96 11.44 -28.14
C LEU A 91 -12.80 12.39 -29.33
N PRO A 92 -12.18 13.56 -29.13
CA PRO A 92 -11.77 14.42 -30.24
C PRO A 92 -10.85 13.67 -31.23
N PRO A 93 -11.01 13.85 -32.56
CA PRO A 93 -10.28 13.06 -33.56
C PRO A 93 -8.75 13.10 -33.39
N HIS A 94 -8.19 14.26 -33.04
CA HIS A 94 -6.76 14.44 -32.82
C HIS A 94 -6.22 13.61 -31.62
N LEU A 95 -7.05 13.41 -30.60
CA LEU A 95 -6.70 12.64 -29.42
C LEU A 95 -6.94 11.15 -29.64
N ARG A 96 -8.04 10.80 -30.32
CA ARG A 96 -8.38 9.43 -30.71
C ARG A 96 -7.29 8.76 -31.55
N SER A 97 -6.61 9.51 -32.42
CA SER A 97 -5.53 9.01 -33.28
C SER A 97 -4.17 8.92 -32.58
N LYS A 98 -4.02 9.45 -31.36
CA LYS A 98 -2.74 9.51 -30.65
C LYS A 98 -2.25 8.13 -30.20
N TYR A 99 -3.19 7.26 -29.81
CA TYR A 99 -2.92 5.92 -29.30
C TYR A 99 -3.87 4.91 -29.94
N SER A 100 -3.42 3.67 -30.03
CA SER A 100 -4.25 2.52 -30.39
C SER A 100 -5.28 2.22 -29.30
N ASP A 101 -6.35 1.52 -29.67
CA ASP A 101 -7.43 1.13 -28.77
C ASP A 101 -6.92 0.27 -27.59
N GLU A 102 -5.89 -0.53 -27.86
CA GLU A 102 -5.23 -1.39 -26.87
C GLU A 102 -4.42 -0.57 -25.87
N GLU A 103 -3.70 0.45 -26.33
CA GLU A 103 -2.95 1.37 -25.47
C GLU A 103 -3.89 2.17 -24.55
N TRP A 104 -5.01 2.64 -25.07
CA TRP A 104 -6.05 3.30 -24.26
C TRP A 104 -6.53 2.41 -23.10
N ALA A 105 -6.84 1.15 -23.39
CA ALA A 105 -7.22 0.18 -22.37
C ALA A 105 -6.07 -0.13 -21.39
N LYS A 106 -4.83 -0.20 -21.87
CA LYS A 106 -3.66 -0.42 -21.02
C LYS A 106 -3.43 0.76 -20.07
N TYR A 107 -3.47 2.00 -20.56
CA TYR A 107 -3.27 3.19 -19.74
C TYR A 107 -4.36 3.33 -18.68
N LEU A 108 -5.62 3.06 -19.03
CA LEU A 108 -6.70 3.08 -18.07
C LEU A 108 -6.48 2.04 -16.95
N LEU A 109 -6.00 0.83 -17.27
CA LEU A 109 -5.67 -0.16 -16.24
C LEU A 109 -4.57 0.34 -15.29
N VAL A 110 -3.53 0.97 -15.81
CA VAL A 110 -2.45 1.53 -14.99
C VAL A 110 -2.99 2.60 -14.04
N MET A 111 -3.83 3.51 -14.55
CA MET A 111 -4.46 4.55 -13.74
C MET A 111 -5.38 3.98 -12.65
N LEU A 112 -6.24 3.04 -13.00
CA LEU A 112 -7.12 2.43 -11.99
C LEU A 112 -6.31 1.71 -10.90
N ASN A 113 -5.24 1.00 -11.25
CA ASN A 113 -4.38 0.34 -10.27
C ASN A 113 -3.58 1.33 -9.42
N PHE A 114 -3.28 2.52 -9.95
CA PHE A 114 -2.61 3.58 -9.20
C PHE A 114 -3.53 4.17 -8.13
N PHE A 115 -4.78 4.47 -8.47
CA PHE A 115 -5.72 5.13 -7.57
C PHE A 115 -6.46 4.15 -6.64
N PHE A 116 -6.76 2.94 -7.10
CA PHE A 116 -7.66 2.04 -6.40
C PHE A 116 -6.96 0.75 -5.97
N ALA A 117 -6.96 0.49 -4.67
CA ALA A 117 -6.50 -0.79 -4.11
C ALA A 117 -7.56 -1.88 -4.21
N HIS A 118 -8.83 -1.47 -4.31
CA HIS A 118 -10.02 -2.33 -4.40
C HIS A 118 -10.99 -1.72 -5.40
N GLN A 119 -11.91 -2.53 -5.94
CA GLN A 119 -12.93 -2.02 -6.84
C GLN A 119 -13.74 -0.90 -6.16
N PRO A 120 -13.93 0.25 -6.83
CA PRO A 120 -14.78 1.33 -6.33
C PRO A 120 -16.24 0.86 -6.18
N PRO A 121 -17.01 1.43 -5.23
CA PRO A 121 -18.39 1.03 -4.98
C PRO A 121 -19.30 1.54 -6.09
N LEU A 122 -19.42 0.77 -7.16
CA LEU A 122 -20.26 1.07 -8.33
C LEU A 122 -21.63 0.40 -8.22
N ASP A 123 -22.66 1.04 -8.79
CA ASP A 123 -24.01 0.50 -8.79
C ASP A 123 -24.14 -0.76 -9.66
N GLY A 124 -24.89 -1.75 -9.16
CA GLY A 124 -25.16 -3.01 -9.83
C GLY A 124 -26.34 -2.97 -10.80
N THR A 125 -27.19 -1.95 -10.70
CA THR A 125 -28.41 -1.78 -11.50
C THR A 125 -28.12 -1.25 -12.90
N ALA A 126 -29.03 -1.51 -13.85
CA ALA A 126 -28.86 -1.05 -15.22
C ALA A 126 -28.97 0.48 -15.35
N GLU A 127 -29.70 1.10 -14.44
CA GLU A 127 -29.91 2.53 -14.34
C GLU A 127 -28.70 3.30 -13.82
N GLY A 128 -27.79 2.63 -13.11
CA GLY A 128 -26.77 3.29 -12.33
C GLY A 128 -27.38 4.02 -11.14
N LYS A 129 -26.57 4.82 -10.46
CA LYS A 129 -27.01 5.59 -9.30
C LYS A 129 -27.84 6.80 -9.76
N LEU A 130 -29.10 6.88 -9.32
CA LEU A 130 -30.02 7.95 -9.73
C LEU A 130 -30.14 9.10 -8.72
N GLN A 131 -29.70 8.90 -7.48
CA GLN A 131 -29.90 9.83 -6.36
C GLN A 131 -28.59 10.48 -5.89
N ASP A 132 -27.68 10.76 -6.81
CA ASP A 132 -26.39 11.40 -6.53
C ASP A 132 -26.27 12.82 -7.12
N GLY A 133 -27.31 13.30 -7.82
CA GLY A 133 -27.31 14.63 -8.44
C GLY A 133 -26.60 14.68 -9.80
N LEU A 134 -26.12 13.55 -10.32
CA LEU A 134 -25.57 13.43 -11.66
C LEU A 134 -26.68 13.22 -12.71
N PRO A 135 -26.43 13.55 -13.99
CA PRO A 135 -27.28 13.10 -15.08
C PRO A 135 -27.49 11.58 -15.02
N SER A 136 -28.71 11.10 -15.29
CA SER A 136 -29.04 9.66 -15.25
C SER A 136 -28.29 8.79 -16.28
N SER A 137 -27.49 9.41 -17.14
CA SER A 137 -26.59 8.73 -18.07
C SER A 137 -25.14 8.65 -17.58
N LEU A 138 -24.84 9.19 -16.40
CA LEU A 138 -23.50 9.19 -15.80
C LEU A 138 -23.50 8.40 -14.49
N GLU A 139 -22.36 7.77 -14.21
CA GLU A 139 -22.05 7.13 -12.94
C GLU A 139 -20.69 7.70 -12.48
N TRP A 140 -20.62 8.17 -11.25
CA TRP A 140 -19.37 8.58 -10.63
C TRP A 140 -18.59 7.38 -10.08
N ILE A 141 -17.29 7.36 -10.36
CA ILE A 141 -16.37 6.33 -9.88
C ILE A 141 -15.61 6.84 -8.64
N ALA A 142 -14.91 7.97 -8.82
CA ALA A 142 -14.15 8.64 -7.77
C ALA A 142 -13.66 10.01 -8.23
N ASP A 143 -13.23 10.83 -7.27
CA ASP A 143 -12.45 12.04 -7.55
C ASP A 143 -10.95 11.71 -7.49
N VAL A 144 -10.21 12.14 -8.50
CA VAL A 144 -8.74 12.06 -8.54
C VAL A 144 -8.15 13.45 -8.68
N TRP A 145 -6.89 13.61 -8.34
CA TRP A 145 -6.19 14.90 -8.45
C TRP A 145 -5.35 14.90 -9.72
N LEU A 146 -5.48 15.94 -10.54
CA LEU A 146 -4.63 16.17 -11.71
C LEU A 146 -4.10 17.59 -11.62
N GLU A 147 -2.78 17.77 -11.62
CA GLU A 147 -2.14 19.10 -11.50
C GLU A 147 -2.62 19.94 -10.29
N GLY A 148 -3.05 19.27 -9.21
CA GLY A 148 -3.57 19.93 -8.00
C GLY A 148 -5.04 20.32 -8.04
N GLU A 149 -5.75 20.01 -9.12
CA GLU A 149 -7.21 20.20 -9.25
C GLU A 149 -7.95 18.85 -9.16
N PRO A 150 -9.12 18.80 -8.51
CA PRO A 150 -9.94 17.59 -8.48
C PRO A 150 -10.63 17.37 -9.83
N VAL A 151 -10.58 16.14 -10.30
CA VAL A 151 -11.16 15.69 -11.57
C VAL A 151 -11.99 14.43 -11.30
N GLU A 152 -13.20 14.40 -11.84
CA GLU A 152 -14.12 13.28 -11.67
C GLU A 152 -13.83 12.16 -12.67
N LEU A 153 -13.66 10.93 -12.17
CA LEU A 153 -13.66 9.73 -12.99
C LEU A 153 -15.10 9.22 -13.12
N THR A 154 -15.59 9.09 -14.35
CA THR A 154 -16.98 8.76 -14.62
C THR A 154 -17.14 7.64 -15.65
N MET A 155 -18.28 6.94 -15.59
CA MET A 155 -18.78 6.09 -16.65
C MET A 155 -20.03 6.71 -17.27
N ARG A 156 -20.28 6.44 -18.55
CA ARG A 156 -21.44 6.92 -19.29
C ARG A 156 -22.25 5.76 -19.87
N ARG A 157 -23.56 5.83 -19.70
CA ARG A 157 -24.54 4.97 -20.36
C ARG A 157 -24.84 5.50 -21.76
N ILE A 158 -24.58 4.66 -22.76
CA ILE A 158 -24.77 4.99 -24.17
C ILE A 158 -25.69 3.98 -24.87
N TRP A 159 -26.36 4.43 -25.93
CA TRP A 159 -27.10 3.55 -26.83
C TRP A 159 -26.14 2.96 -27.88
N THR A 160 -26.11 1.64 -27.96
CA THR A 160 -25.42 0.93 -29.05
C THR A 160 -26.30 0.92 -30.32
N ARG A 161 -25.68 0.62 -31.47
CA ARG A 161 -26.38 0.55 -32.76
C ARG A 161 -27.56 -0.43 -32.74
N ASP A 162 -27.46 -1.48 -31.94
CA ASP A 162 -28.48 -2.52 -31.76
C ASP A 162 -29.59 -2.13 -30.77
N ARG A 163 -29.68 -0.84 -30.40
CA ARG A 163 -30.66 -0.26 -29.46
C ARG A 163 -30.62 -0.86 -28.06
N THR A 164 -29.45 -1.33 -27.65
CA THR A 164 -29.16 -1.75 -26.27
C THR A 164 -28.45 -0.62 -25.53
N GLN A 165 -28.68 -0.49 -24.22
CA GLN A 165 -27.94 0.46 -23.40
C GLN A 165 -26.72 -0.24 -22.80
N VAL A 166 -25.56 0.39 -22.91
CA VAL A 166 -24.30 -0.13 -22.34
C VAL A 166 -23.56 0.96 -21.57
N TRP A 167 -22.90 0.56 -20.49
CA TRP A 167 -22.04 1.43 -19.70
C TRP A 167 -20.60 1.35 -20.20
N LEU A 168 -19.99 2.49 -20.51
CA LEU A 168 -18.59 2.61 -20.91
C LEU A 168 -17.87 3.65 -20.05
N PHE A 169 -16.55 3.58 -19.96
CA PHE A 169 -15.76 4.68 -19.40
C PHE A 169 -15.95 5.95 -20.23
N ASP A 170 -16.22 7.06 -19.57
CA ASP A 170 -16.64 8.30 -20.24
C ASP A 170 -15.53 8.91 -21.10
N ALA A 171 -15.90 9.51 -22.23
CA ALA A 171 -14.96 10.16 -23.13
C ALA A 171 -14.29 11.39 -22.50
N GLU A 172 -14.98 12.10 -21.61
CA GLU A 172 -14.41 13.25 -20.88
C GLU A 172 -13.25 12.79 -19.98
N MET A 173 -13.46 11.73 -19.20
CA MET A 173 -12.42 11.10 -18.39
C MET A 173 -11.27 10.53 -19.24
N LEU A 174 -11.60 9.85 -20.36
CA LEU A 174 -10.60 9.34 -21.29
C LEU A 174 -9.78 10.49 -21.91
N ALA A 175 -10.36 11.67 -22.13
CA ALA A 175 -9.62 12.80 -22.67
C ALA A 175 -8.52 13.30 -21.70
N MET A 176 -8.70 13.11 -20.39
CA MET A 176 -7.76 13.48 -19.33
C MET A 176 -6.72 12.38 -19.05
N LEU A 177 -7.01 11.15 -19.44
CA LEU A 177 -6.16 9.98 -19.19
C LEU A 177 -4.69 10.17 -19.62
N PRO A 178 -4.35 10.82 -20.75
CA PRO A 178 -2.95 11.04 -21.12
C PRO A 178 -2.20 11.90 -20.11
N ALA A 179 -2.85 12.92 -19.55
CA ALA A 179 -2.26 13.79 -18.53
C ALA A 179 -2.14 13.05 -17.19
N LEU A 180 -3.17 12.29 -16.79
CA LEU A 180 -3.10 11.41 -15.62
C LEU A 180 -1.97 10.38 -15.76
N TYR A 181 -1.77 9.84 -16.96
CA TYR A 181 -0.70 8.88 -17.23
C TYR A 181 0.68 9.52 -17.19
N GLU A 182 0.82 10.77 -17.61
CA GLU A 182 2.08 11.51 -17.50
C GLU A 182 2.45 11.78 -16.03
N GLU A 183 1.46 12.09 -15.18
CA GLU A 183 1.70 12.37 -13.75
C GLU A 183 1.88 11.10 -12.91
N TYR A 184 1.07 10.06 -13.17
CA TYR A 184 0.97 8.87 -12.31
C TYR A 184 1.29 7.55 -12.99
N GLY A 185 1.59 7.55 -14.28
CA GLY A 185 1.84 6.35 -15.07
C GLY A 185 3.23 5.78 -14.84
N TYR A 186 3.66 4.90 -15.73
CA TYR A 186 4.99 4.31 -15.63
C TYR A 186 6.05 5.34 -16.08
N SER A 187 7.12 5.46 -15.30
CA SER A 187 8.30 6.25 -15.69
C SER A 187 9.02 5.61 -16.89
N ASP A 188 9.83 6.39 -17.62
CA ASP A 188 10.61 5.90 -18.76
C ASP A 188 11.50 4.69 -18.38
N LEU A 189 12.02 4.70 -17.15
CA LEU A 189 12.77 3.59 -16.59
C LEU A 189 11.90 2.33 -16.49
N GLN A 190 10.67 2.46 -15.99
CA GLN A 190 9.73 1.35 -15.88
C GLN A 190 9.35 0.79 -17.25
N TRP A 191 9.13 1.64 -18.25
CA TRP A 191 8.86 1.19 -19.62
C TRP A 191 9.98 0.32 -20.18
N HIS A 192 11.23 0.71 -19.94
CA HIS A 192 12.38 -0.10 -20.35
C HIS A 192 12.37 -1.48 -19.69
N TYR A 193 12.08 -1.56 -18.39
CA TYR A 193 12.00 -2.85 -17.70
C TYR A 193 10.79 -3.67 -18.16
N ILE A 194 9.60 -3.08 -18.28
CA ILE A 194 8.39 -3.77 -18.73
C ILE A 194 8.61 -4.40 -20.12
N ALA A 195 9.29 -3.72 -21.04
CA ALA A 195 9.59 -4.25 -22.36
C ALA A 195 10.55 -5.46 -22.35
N LEU A 196 11.38 -5.61 -21.31
CA LEU A 196 12.34 -6.70 -21.17
C LEU A 196 11.74 -7.97 -20.54
N PHE A 197 10.61 -7.85 -19.85
CA PHE A 197 9.97 -8.96 -19.16
C PHE A 197 8.62 -9.32 -19.81
N PRO A 198 8.23 -10.60 -19.81
CA PRO A 198 6.90 -10.98 -20.24
C PRO A 198 5.85 -10.37 -19.31
N GLU A 199 4.67 -10.04 -19.85
CA GLU A 199 3.50 -9.51 -19.12
C GLU A 199 2.85 -10.57 -18.21
N THR A 200 3.64 -11.16 -17.33
CA THR A 200 3.21 -12.15 -16.33
C THR A 200 3.14 -11.51 -14.97
N ARG A 201 2.14 -11.93 -14.19
CA ARG A 201 1.92 -11.46 -12.82
C ARG A 201 2.07 -12.63 -11.85
N LEU A 202 2.80 -12.40 -10.77
CA LEU A 202 2.96 -13.32 -9.63
C LEU A 202 2.35 -12.65 -8.40
N PHE A 203 1.37 -13.30 -7.76
CA PHE A 203 0.61 -12.75 -6.63
C PHE A 203 -0.05 -11.38 -6.93
N GLY A 204 -0.50 -11.17 -8.17
CA GLY A 204 -1.08 -9.89 -8.61
C GLY A 204 -0.05 -8.78 -8.89
N ILE A 205 1.23 -9.04 -8.68
CA ILE A 205 2.34 -8.12 -8.91
C ILE A 205 3.07 -8.49 -10.20
N GLU A 206 3.48 -7.49 -10.99
CA GLU A 206 4.21 -7.69 -12.23
C GLU A 206 5.59 -8.35 -11.99
N LEU A 207 5.97 -9.30 -12.85
CA LEU A 207 7.18 -10.10 -12.68
C LEU A 207 8.45 -9.24 -12.57
N TRP A 208 8.55 -8.17 -13.35
CA TRP A 208 9.72 -7.29 -13.34
C TRP A 208 9.90 -6.61 -11.97
N LEU A 209 8.81 -6.34 -11.23
CA LEU A 209 8.89 -5.75 -9.90
C LEU A 209 9.52 -6.71 -8.89
N TRP A 210 9.23 -8.01 -9.02
CA TRP A 210 9.90 -9.05 -8.22
C TRP A 210 11.40 -9.09 -8.51
N VAL A 211 11.79 -9.00 -9.78
CA VAL A 211 13.22 -8.96 -10.17
C VAL A 211 13.90 -7.71 -9.61
N LEU A 212 13.26 -6.54 -9.71
CA LEU A 212 13.77 -5.30 -9.13
C LEU A 212 13.92 -5.42 -7.61
N LEU A 213 12.92 -5.98 -6.92
CA LEU A 213 12.95 -6.16 -5.47
C LEU A 213 14.10 -7.08 -5.04
N VAL A 214 14.31 -8.19 -5.76
CA VAL A 214 15.45 -9.10 -5.52
C VAL A 214 16.76 -8.39 -5.78
N ALA A 215 16.88 -7.63 -6.87
CA ALA A 215 18.09 -6.86 -7.17
C ALA A 215 18.40 -5.83 -6.08
N LEU A 216 17.41 -5.06 -5.63
CA LEU A 216 17.55 -4.09 -4.54
C LEU A 216 17.90 -4.78 -3.20
N ALA A 217 17.33 -5.95 -2.92
CA ALA A 217 17.67 -6.74 -1.75
C ALA A 217 19.14 -7.21 -1.77
N VAL A 218 19.64 -7.65 -2.93
CA VAL A 218 21.04 -8.05 -3.12
C VAL A 218 21.97 -6.84 -2.94
N VAL A 219 21.67 -5.71 -3.57
CA VAL A 219 22.45 -4.47 -3.41
C VAL A 219 22.43 -4.01 -1.95
N GLY A 220 21.26 -4.02 -1.32
CA GLY A 220 21.08 -3.68 0.09
C GLY A 220 21.90 -4.58 1.00
N PHE A 221 21.91 -5.89 0.76
CA PHE A 221 22.73 -6.85 1.51
C PHE A 221 24.23 -6.53 1.40
N PHE A 222 24.76 -6.34 0.19
CA PHE A 222 26.17 -6.03 -0.01
C PHE A 222 26.56 -4.69 0.60
N LEU A 223 25.72 -3.67 0.45
CA LEU A 223 25.95 -2.35 1.05
C LEU A 223 25.96 -2.44 2.57
N SER A 224 24.96 -3.09 3.17
CA SER A 224 24.90 -3.32 4.60
C SER A 224 26.12 -4.10 5.12
N TRP A 225 26.55 -5.13 4.40
CA TRP A 225 27.73 -5.91 4.75
C TRP A 225 29.01 -5.05 4.71
N ALA A 226 29.17 -4.22 3.67
CA ALA A 226 30.31 -3.32 3.55
C ALA A 226 30.33 -2.28 4.68
N VAL A 227 29.20 -1.64 4.97
CA VAL A 227 29.05 -0.68 6.07
C VAL A 227 29.33 -1.34 7.43
N THR A 228 28.77 -2.52 7.68
CA THR A 228 29.01 -3.27 8.92
C THR A 228 30.48 -3.64 9.09
N ARG A 229 31.17 -4.08 8.03
CA ARG A 229 32.62 -4.35 8.07
C ARG A 229 33.43 -3.08 8.35
N ALA A 230 33.08 -1.95 7.71
CA ALA A 230 33.76 -0.68 7.95
C ALA A 230 33.59 -0.21 9.41
N LEU A 231 32.38 -0.27 9.94
CA LEU A 231 32.07 0.12 11.33
C LEU A 231 32.76 -0.80 12.34
N LEU A 232 32.80 -2.11 12.08
CA LEU A 232 33.52 -3.06 12.95
C LEU A 232 35.04 -2.84 12.91
N LYS A 233 35.63 -2.50 11.76
CA LYS A 233 37.05 -2.13 11.67
C LYS A 233 37.37 -0.84 12.43
N LEU A 234 36.44 0.13 12.44
CA LEU A 234 36.61 1.38 13.17
C LEU A 234 36.41 1.21 14.68
N ASN A 235 35.72 0.14 15.11
CA ASN A 235 35.47 -0.13 16.52
C ASN A 235 36.76 -0.51 17.26
N ARG A 236 37.38 0.48 17.92
CA ARG A 236 38.61 0.31 18.74
C ARG A 236 38.33 -0.15 20.17
N LEU A 237 37.10 -0.53 20.51
CA LEU A 237 36.78 -0.96 21.87
C LEU A 237 37.49 -2.27 22.21
N ARG A 238 38.39 -2.22 23.20
CA ARG A 238 39.13 -3.38 23.72
C ARG A 238 38.28 -4.30 24.59
N ASP A 239 37.12 -3.84 25.05
CA ASP A 239 36.30 -4.59 25.99
C ASP A 239 35.45 -5.66 25.28
N PRO A 240 35.59 -6.95 25.61
CA PRO A 240 34.87 -8.04 24.95
C PRO A 240 33.34 -7.92 25.04
N GLN A 241 32.80 -7.40 26.14
CA GLN A 241 31.34 -7.31 26.33
C GLN A 241 30.71 -6.23 25.43
N TYR A 242 31.35 -5.06 25.34
CA TYR A 242 30.90 -3.99 24.46
C TYR A 242 31.11 -4.35 22.98
N HIS A 243 32.22 -5.01 22.67
CA HIS A 243 32.49 -5.48 21.31
C HIS A 243 31.39 -6.42 20.81
N GLN A 244 31.04 -7.44 21.60
CA GLN A 244 29.95 -8.37 21.25
C GLN A 244 28.59 -7.69 21.15
N ALA A 245 28.30 -6.71 22.02
CA ALA A 245 27.04 -5.97 21.96
C ALA A 245 26.92 -5.15 20.66
N ILE A 246 27.99 -4.45 20.27
CA ILE A 246 28.04 -3.66 19.04
C ILE A 246 28.00 -4.56 17.81
N GLU A 247 28.72 -5.67 17.81
CA GLU A 247 28.68 -6.64 16.71
C GLU A 247 27.25 -7.16 16.46
N LYS A 248 26.51 -7.49 17.53
CA LYS A 248 25.11 -7.91 17.44
C LYS A 248 24.18 -6.80 16.93
N ILE A 249 24.47 -5.53 17.21
CA ILE A 249 23.72 -4.38 16.68
C ILE A 249 23.99 -4.23 15.18
N LEU A 250 25.27 -4.23 14.79
CA LEU A 250 25.69 -3.98 13.41
C LEU A 250 25.30 -5.12 12.47
N ARG A 251 25.48 -6.38 12.90
CA ARG A 251 25.12 -7.57 12.08
C ARG A 251 23.64 -7.93 12.14
N GLY A 252 22.86 -7.32 13.03
CA GLY A 252 21.43 -7.56 13.15
C GLY A 252 20.63 -6.38 12.61
N PRO A 253 20.00 -5.56 13.48
CA PRO A 253 19.03 -4.56 13.07
C PRO A 253 19.58 -3.51 12.09
N VAL A 254 20.84 -3.10 12.21
CA VAL A 254 21.43 -2.10 11.30
C VAL A 254 21.51 -2.62 9.86
N LEU A 255 21.88 -3.89 9.67
CA LEU A 255 21.95 -4.52 8.35
C LEU A 255 20.59 -4.51 7.65
N PHE A 256 19.53 -4.86 8.40
CA PHE A 256 18.17 -4.87 7.87
C PHE A 256 17.63 -3.46 7.61
N LEU A 257 17.96 -2.49 8.46
CA LEU A 257 17.58 -1.10 8.25
C LEU A 257 18.23 -0.52 6.98
N ILE A 258 19.53 -0.74 6.77
CA ILE A 258 20.23 -0.26 5.57
C ILE A 258 19.63 -0.93 4.32
N ALA A 259 19.44 -2.25 4.33
CA ALA A 259 18.85 -2.96 3.19
C ALA A 259 17.42 -2.46 2.89
N MET A 260 16.62 -2.22 3.93
CA MET A 260 15.28 -1.65 3.81
C MET A 260 15.32 -0.24 3.21
N TYR A 261 16.24 0.63 3.65
CA TYR A 261 16.38 1.97 3.10
C TYR A 261 16.81 1.95 1.64
N VAL A 262 17.69 1.02 1.23
CA VAL A 262 18.07 0.84 -0.17
C VAL A 262 16.86 0.43 -1.01
N ILE A 263 16.05 -0.52 -0.54
CA ILE A 263 14.82 -0.92 -1.24
C ILE A 263 13.87 0.27 -1.33
N ARG A 264 13.60 0.98 -0.22
CA ARG A 264 12.70 2.13 -0.20
C ARG A 264 13.18 3.23 -1.15
N PHE A 265 14.48 3.50 -1.19
CA PHE A 265 15.08 4.48 -2.09
C PHE A 265 14.98 4.04 -3.56
N GLY A 266 15.27 2.77 -3.86
CA GLY A 266 15.14 2.25 -5.23
C GLY A 266 13.69 2.22 -5.74
N MET A 267 12.71 2.25 -4.84
CA MET A 267 11.29 2.23 -5.15
C MET A 267 10.64 3.64 -5.23
N THR A 268 11.38 4.74 -5.01
CA THR A 268 10.77 6.10 -5.06
C THR A 268 10.34 6.51 -6.46
N GLU A 269 11.12 6.13 -7.48
CA GLU A 269 10.88 6.45 -8.90
C GLU A 269 9.98 5.41 -9.59
N VAL A 270 9.47 4.45 -8.81
CA VAL A 270 8.72 3.31 -9.31
C VAL A 270 7.25 3.53 -8.99
N THR A 271 6.46 3.78 -10.01
CA THR A 271 5.01 3.76 -9.90
C THR A 271 4.55 2.37 -9.49
N VAL A 272 3.98 2.28 -8.29
CA VAL A 272 3.40 1.07 -7.73
C VAL A 272 1.89 1.22 -7.58
N THR A 273 1.20 0.08 -7.58
CA THR A 273 -0.26 0.04 -7.37
C THR A 273 -0.62 0.56 -5.97
N ALA A 274 -1.84 1.06 -5.81
CA ALA A 274 -2.38 1.55 -4.53
C ALA A 274 -2.22 0.51 -3.41
N SER A 275 -2.47 -0.77 -3.71
CA SER A 275 -2.33 -1.85 -2.72
C SER A 275 -0.90 -1.97 -2.18
N ILE A 276 0.11 -1.89 -3.06
CA ILE A 276 1.52 -1.94 -2.67
C ILE A 276 1.92 -0.68 -1.90
N ARG A 277 1.48 0.49 -2.37
CA ARG A 277 1.75 1.78 -1.71
C ARG A 277 1.20 1.78 -0.28
N ASN A 278 -0.05 1.41 -0.08
CA ASN A 278 -0.68 1.32 1.24
C ASN A 278 0.11 0.39 2.16
N MET A 279 0.52 -0.78 1.66
CA MET A 279 1.33 -1.74 2.42
C MET A 279 2.71 -1.18 2.81
N MET A 280 3.35 -0.41 1.92
CA MET A 280 4.63 0.26 2.20
C MET A 280 4.48 1.44 3.17
N GLU A 281 3.36 2.14 3.15
CA GLU A 281 3.09 3.30 3.99
C GLU A 281 2.81 2.95 5.45
N VAL A 282 2.14 1.81 5.72
CA VAL A 282 1.95 1.32 7.10
C VAL A 282 3.30 1.17 7.81
N GLY A 283 4.37 0.88 7.07
CA GLY A 283 5.74 0.91 7.59
C GLY A 283 5.99 -0.08 8.73
N ALA A 284 5.14 -1.13 8.85
CA ALA A 284 5.18 -2.08 9.95
C ALA A 284 6.58 -2.71 10.11
N LEU A 285 7.17 -3.12 8.99
CA LEU A 285 8.49 -3.75 8.98
C LEU A 285 9.59 -2.76 9.40
N THR A 286 9.49 -1.50 8.99
CA THR A 286 10.38 -0.41 9.42
C THR A 286 10.27 -0.17 10.92
N THR A 287 9.05 -0.08 11.45
CA THR A 287 8.80 0.06 12.90
C THR A 287 9.38 -1.11 13.69
N LEU A 288 9.20 -2.35 13.22
CA LEU A 288 9.77 -3.53 13.86
C LEU A 288 11.30 -3.51 13.88
N PHE A 289 11.94 -3.11 12.78
CA PHE A 289 13.41 -3.02 12.72
C PHE A 289 13.96 -1.90 13.62
N TRP A 290 13.28 -0.75 13.71
CA TRP A 290 13.63 0.28 14.70
C TRP A 290 13.42 -0.19 16.13
N ALA A 291 12.31 -0.87 16.41
CA ALA A 291 12.04 -1.43 17.71
C ALA A 291 13.12 -2.45 18.12
N TRP A 292 13.55 -3.28 17.16
CA TRP A 292 14.64 -4.23 17.33
C TRP A 292 15.99 -3.53 17.59
N LEU A 293 16.30 -2.46 16.84
CA LEU A 293 17.51 -1.66 17.05
C LEU A 293 17.56 -1.08 18.47
N ILE A 294 16.48 -0.43 18.89
CA ILE A 294 16.38 0.21 20.21
C ILE A 294 16.48 -0.84 21.33
N SER A 295 15.82 -1.99 21.16
CA SER A 295 15.91 -3.14 22.07
C SER A 295 17.35 -3.66 22.24
N ARG A 296 18.16 -3.60 21.16
CA ARG A 296 19.59 -3.93 21.22
C ARG A 296 20.40 -2.82 21.90
N CYS A 297 20.09 -1.55 21.67
CA CYS A 297 20.71 -0.42 22.38
C CYS A 297 20.49 -0.49 23.90
N PHE A 298 19.36 -1.00 24.38
CA PHE A 298 19.16 -1.25 25.82
C PHE A 298 20.19 -2.22 26.42
N THR A 299 20.79 -3.12 25.62
CA THR A 299 21.88 -3.98 26.09
C THR A 299 23.12 -3.17 26.45
N LEU A 300 23.44 -2.14 25.66
CA LEU A 300 24.59 -1.28 25.93
C LEU A 300 24.37 -0.48 27.22
N ALA A 301 23.16 0.07 27.40
CA ALA A 301 22.77 0.76 28.62
C ALA A 301 22.81 -0.17 29.85
N TYR A 302 22.36 -1.42 29.70
CA TYR A 302 22.45 -2.46 30.72
C TYR A 302 23.91 -2.73 31.13
N ILE A 303 24.82 -2.96 30.18
CA ILE A 303 26.25 -3.22 30.48
C ILE A 303 26.87 -2.03 31.23
N PHE A 304 26.53 -0.81 30.81
CA PHE A 304 26.98 0.40 31.48
C PHE A 304 26.50 0.48 32.93
N GLN A 305 25.21 0.23 33.16
CA GLN A 305 24.61 0.34 34.49
C GLN A 305 25.00 -0.80 35.43
N GLU A 306 25.12 -2.04 34.92
CA GLU A 306 25.61 -3.20 35.69
C GLU A 306 27.01 -2.92 36.24
N ARG A 307 27.92 -2.41 35.40
CA ARG A 307 29.28 -2.06 35.84
C ARG A 307 29.30 -0.93 36.85
N ARG A 308 28.43 0.06 36.71
CA ARG A 308 28.28 1.13 37.69
C ARG A 308 27.87 0.59 39.06
N LEU A 309 26.91 -0.33 39.10
CA LEU A 309 26.41 -0.94 40.33
C LEU A 309 27.44 -1.88 40.99
N VAL A 310 28.16 -2.68 40.20
CA VAL A 310 29.26 -3.52 40.70
C VAL A 310 30.38 -2.66 41.29
N ARG A 311 30.74 -1.54 40.65
CA ARG A 311 31.73 -0.59 41.20
C ARG A 311 31.29 0.09 42.50
N GLN A 312 29.98 0.22 42.72
CA GLN A 312 29.40 0.76 43.94
C GLN A 312 29.23 -0.32 45.04
N GLY A 313 29.71 -1.55 44.81
CA GLY A 313 29.62 -2.66 45.77
C GLY A 313 28.25 -3.34 45.83
N ASN A 314 27.28 -2.91 45.01
CA ASN A 314 25.92 -3.45 45.03
C ASN A 314 25.76 -4.60 44.02
N GLN A 315 26.26 -5.78 44.39
CA GLN A 315 26.17 -6.98 43.55
C GLN A 315 24.72 -7.48 43.38
N VAL A 316 23.87 -7.29 44.40
CA VAL A 316 22.46 -7.68 44.36
C VAL A 316 21.70 -6.86 43.31
N GLY A 317 21.93 -5.55 43.27
CA GLY A 317 21.35 -4.66 42.27
C GLY A 317 21.78 -5.00 40.84
N ALA A 318 23.03 -5.45 40.65
CA ALA A 318 23.52 -5.86 39.34
C ALA A 318 22.79 -7.10 38.79
N VAL A 319 22.48 -8.10 39.64
CA VAL A 319 21.74 -9.31 39.22
C VAL A 319 20.30 -8.99 38.82
N LEU A 320 19.63 -8.08 39.53
CA LEU A 320 18.24 -7.66 39.25
C LEU A 320 18.08 -6.89 37.93
N MET A 321 19.16 -6.35 37.37
CA MET A 321 19.10 -5.64 36.08
C MET A 321 18.74 -6.57 34.91
N ARG A 322 19.03 -7.89 35.00
CA ARG A 322 18.72 -8.84 33.91
C ARG A 322 17.21 -9.00 33.69
N PRO A 323 16.39 -9.32 34.72
CA PRO A 323 14.94 -9.31 34.60
C PRO A 323 14.39 -7.95 34.14
N ALA A 324 14.92 -6.85 34.68
CA ALA A 324 14.48 -5.49 34.33
C ALA A 324 14.63 -5.19 32.83
N LEU A 325 15.78 -5.57 32.23
CA LEU A 325 15.99 -5.42 30.79
C LEU A 325 14.96 -6.21 29.98
N THR A 326 14.63 -7.43 30.38
CA THR A 326 13.62 -8.25 29.70
C THR A 326 12.25 -7.59 29.78
N MET A 327 11.85 -7.08 30.94
CA MET A 327 10.58 -6.36 31.11
C MET A 327 10.49 -5.13 30.20
N VAL A 328 11.54 -4.29 30.18
CA VAL A 328 11.60 -3.11 29.31
C VAL A 328 11.46 -3.51 27.83
N ARG A 329 12.11 -4.59 27.40
CA ARG A 329 11.98 -5.08 26.03
C ARG A 329 10.59 -5.57 25.69
N VAL A 330 9.95 -6.32 26.58
CA VAL A 330 8.59 -6.84 26.36
C VAL A 330 7.62 -5.67 26.22
N ILE A 331 7.68 -4.70 27.12
CA ILE A 331 6.84 -3.49 27.08
C ILE A 331 7.10 -2.72 25.77
N TRP A 332 8.36 -2.58 25.36
CA TRP A 332 8.76 -1.89 24.14
C TRP A 332 8.27 -2.59 22.85
N TYR A 333 8.35 -3.91 22.78
CA TYR A 333 7.79 -4.63 21.63
C TYR A 333 6.26 -4.61 21.63
N ALA A 334 5.62 -4.69 22.80
CA ALA A 334 4.18 -4.56 22.90
C ALA A 334 3.70 -3.19 22.42
N SER A 335 4.38 -2.09 22.80
CA SER A 335 4.03 -0.75 22.32
C SER A 335 4.25 -0.60 20.81
N ALA A 336 5.31 -1.19 20.25
CA ALA A 336 5.55 -1.21 18.82
C ALA A 336 4.43 -1.95 18.06
N VAL A 337 3.98 -3.11 18.56
CA VAL A 337 2.86 -3.86 17.96
C VAL A 337 1.56 -3.08 18.03
N VAL A 338 1.24 -2.45 19.17
CA VAL A 338 0.04 -1.61 19.31
C VAL A 338 0.08 -0.42 18.34
N TYR A 339 1.25 0.20 18.16
CA TYR A 339 1.42 1.27 17.18
C TYR A 339 1.15 0.79 15.75
N ILE A 340 1.68 -0.38 15.37
CA ILE A 340 1.45 -0.97 14.04
C ILE A 340 -0.03 -1.29 13.84
N ALA A 341 -0.67 -1.91 14.83
CA ALA A 341 -2.10 -2.23 14.78
C ALA A 341 -2.94 -0.96 14.60
N LYS A 342 -2.70 0.08 15.42
CA LYS A 342 -3.41 1.36 15.31
C LYS A 342 -3.25 1.99 13.92
N ARG A 343 -2.05 1.94 13.35
CA ARG A 343 -1.78 2.50 12.02
C ARG A 343 -2.42 1.69 10.90
N MET A 344 -2.49 0.37 11.05
CA MET A 344 -3.14 -0.54 10.10
C MET A 344 -4.67 -0.41 10.11
N PHE A 345 -5.29 -0.09 11.25
CA PHE A 345 -6.74 0.15 11.34
C PHE A 345 -7.15 1.58 10.95
N ALA A 346 -6.19 2.51 10.87
CA ALA A 346 -6.43 3.90 10.50
C ALA A 346 -6.20 4.17 9.00
N ALA A 347 -5.58 3.22 8.29
CA ALA A 347 -5.38 3.20 6.85
C ALA A 347 -6.40 2.24 6.23
#